data_AF-A0A1A1Z5T4-F1
#
_entry.id   AF-A0A1A1Z5T4-F1
#
_cell.length_a   1.000
_cell.length_b   1.000
_cell.length_c   1.000
_cell.angle_alpha   90.00
_cell.angle_beta   90.00
_cell.angle_gamma   90.00
#
_symmetry.space_group_name_H-M   'P 1'
#
loop_
_entity.id
_entity.type
_entity.pdbx_description
1 polymer ?
#
loop_
_entity_poly.entity_id
_entity_poly.type
_entity_poly.pdbx_seq_one_letter_code
_entity_poly.pdbx_strand_id
1 'polypeptide(L)'
;MLDSLWSAATRHPFLDAVRDGAITDSAFDRWLVQDALFVGDLLAFQARLLARAPRVAQAVLAGGCVALVAELDWFEDQAARRGIDLTQEPLPATLAYRELLGRLDATPYEAAVTALWVLERVYLLAWTSAASDASPFGEFIEHWSAPAFADYVDALGVLAVPDRHDELVADVLAHEVAFWDMALA
;
A
#
# COMPACT_ATOMS: atom_id res chain seq x y z
N MET A 1 -4.05 -3.21 21.18
CA MET A 1 -4.41 -2.06 20.31
C MET A 1 -3.83 -2.22 18.92
N LEU A 2 -2.54 -2.54 18.78
CA LEU A 2 -1.94 -2.82 17.47
C LEU A 2 -2.58 -4.04 16.78
N ASP A 3 -2.82 -5.14 17.49
CA ASP A 3 -3.47 -6.34 16.89
C ASP A 3 -4.83 -6.04 16.25
N SER A 4 -5.65 -5.22 16.91
CA SER A 4 -6.95 -4.81 16.37
C SER A 4 -6.82 -3.90 15.15
N LEU A 5 -5.81 -3.00 15.12
CA LEU A 5 -5.54 -2.15 13.97
C LEU A 5 -5.01 -2.96 12.78
N TRP A 6 -4.11 -3.91 13.02
CA TRP A 6 -3.65 -4.87 12.01
C TRP A 6 -4.81 -5.65 11.43
N SER A 7 -5.71 -6.17 12.27
CA SER A 7 -6.90 -6.87 11.80
C SER A 7 -7.82 -5.97 10.98
N ALA A 8 -8.02 -4.71 11.39
CA ALA A 8 -8.86 -3.77 10.67
C ALA A 8 -8.26 -3.40 9.30
N ALA A 9 -6.94 -3.21 9.22
CA ALA A 9 -6.25 -2.83 7.99
C ALA A 9 -6.11 -4.01 6.99
N THR A 10 -6.02 -5.25 7.48
CA THR A 10 -5.78 -6.44 6.64
C THR A 10 -7.01 -7.29 6.38
N ARG A 11 -8.13 -7.05 7.08
CA ARG A 11 -9.41 -7.75 6.89
C ARG A 11 -10.58 -6.76 6.86
N HIS A 12 -10.37 -5.67 6.13
CA HIS A 12 -11.36 -4.61 5.98
C HIS A 12 -12.58 -5.10 5.19
N PRO A 13 -13.81 -4.59 5.46
CA PRO A 13 -15.01 -4.90 4.65
C PRO A 13 -14.84 -4.66 3.15
N PHE A 14 -13.95 -3.75 2.74
CA PHE A 14 -13.58 -3.57 1.33
C PHE A 14 -13.00 -4.86 0.74
N LEU A 15 -12.03 -5.48 1.44
CA LEU A 15 -11.36 -6.71 1.02
C LEU A 15 -12.30 -7.92 1.07
N ASP A 16 -13.20 -7.97 2.06
CA ASP A 16 -14.26 -8.97 2.12
C ASP A 16 -15.19 -8.86 0.89
N ALA A 17 -15.58 -7.63 0.52
CA ALA A 17 -16.42 -7.40 -0.65
C ALA A 17 -15.69 -7.74 -1.98
N VAL A 18 -14.37 -7.51 -2.07
CA VAL A 18 -13.54 -7.97 -3.19
C VAL A 18 -13.51 -9.50 -3.25
N ARG A 19 -13.23 -10.17 -2.13
CA ARG A 19 -13.18 -11.64 -2.04
C ARG A 19 -14.48 -12.30 -2.49
N ASP A 20 -15.59 -11.75 -2.03
CA ASP A 20 -16.92 -12.32 -2.24
C ASP A 20 -17.54 -11.85 -3.58
N GLY A 21 -16.85 -10.97 -4.33
CA GLY A 21 -17.33 -10.40 -5.60
C GLY A 21 -18.53 -9.47 -5.43
N ALA A 22 -18.73 -8.93 -4.22
CA ALA A 22 -19.87 -8.09 -3.85
C ALA A 22 -19.57 -6.58 -3.90
N ILE A 23 -18.30 -6.18 -4.11
CA ILE A 23 -17.93 -4.77 -4.23
C ILE A 23 -18.52 -4.15 -5.49
N THR A 24 -19.00 -2.90 -5.38
CA THR A 24 -19.51 -2.16 -6.54
C THR A 24 -18.37 -1.60 -7.38
N ASP A 25 -18.60 -1.46 -8.69
CA ASP A 25 -17.62 -0.81 -9.59
C ASP A 25 -17.25 0.58 -9.10
N SER A 26 -18.21 1.38 -8.62
CA SER A 26 -17.91 2.74 -8.11
C SER A 26 -16.97 2.73 -6.90
N ALA A 27 -17.10 1.77 -5.99
CA ALA A 27 -16.24 1.69 -4.81
C ALA A 27 -14.83 1.20 -5.19
N PHE A 28 -14.77 0.19 -6.08
CA PHE A 28 -13.52 -0.35 -6.57
C PHE A 28 -12.74 0.69 -7.41
N ASP A 29 -13.42 1.37 -8.33
CA ASP A 29 -12.81 2.39 -9.19
C ASP A 29 -12.33 3.58 -8.38
N ARG A 30 -13.07 3.98 -7.34
CA ARG A 30 -12.63 5.05 -6.44
C ARG A 30 -11.34 4.65 -5.72
N TRP A 31 -11.27 3.44 -5.17
CA TRP A 31 -10.02 2.94 -4.58
C TRP A 31 -8.89 2.95 -5.62
N LEU A 32 -9.11 2.39 -6.81
CA LEU A 32 -8.09 2.24 -7.83
C LEU A 32 -7.45 3.59 -8.24
N VAL A 33 -8.28 4.61 -8.44
CA VAL A 33 -7.82 5.97 -8.76
C VAL A 33 -6.94 6.52 -7.65
N GLN A 34 -7.41 6.41 -6.41
CA GLN A 34 -6.70 6.98 -5.27
C GLN A 34 -5.43 6.21 -4.95
N ASP A 35 -5.41 4.91 -5.20
CA ASP A 35 -4.23 4.07 -5.01
C ASP A 35 -3.14 4.39 -6.04
N ALA A 36 -3.50 4.65 -7.30
CA ALA A 36 -2.55 5.13 -8.29
C ALA A 36 -1.87 6.45 -7.88
N LEU A 37 -2.64 7.40 -7.31
CA LEU A 37 -2.10 8.65 -6.77
C LEU A 37 -1.17 8.39 -5.58
N PHE A 38 -1.59 7.51 -4.68
CA PHE A 38 -0.80 7.10 -3.51
C PHE A 38 0.52 6.44 -3.93
N VAL A 39 0.52 5.51 -4.89
CA VAL A 39 1.73 4.84 -5.41
C VAL A 39 2.70 5.86 -6.00
N GLY A 40 2.21 6.90 -6.67
CA GLY A 40 3.05 8.01 -7.13
C GLY A 40 3.77 8.75 -5.98
N ASP A 41 3.04 9.02 -4.90
CA ASP A 41 3.61 9.62 -3.68
C ASP A 41 4.58 8.66 -2.96
N LEU A 42 4.26 7.37 -2.91
CA LEU A 42 5.07 6.30 -2.32
C LEU A 42 6.41 6.14 -3.06
N LEU A 43 6.39 6.13 -4.40
CA LEU A 43 7.60 6.10 -5.22
C LEU A 43 8.51 7.28 -4.90
N ALA A 44 7.93 8.48 -4.80
CA ALA A 44 8.69 9.69 -4.48
C ALA A 44 9.32 9.60 -3.08
N PHE A 45 8.57 9.11 -2.08
CA PHE A 45 9.08 8.87 -0.73
C PHE A 45 10.20 7.83 -0.72
N GLN A 46 10.01 6.67 -1.37
CA GLN A 46 10.98 5.60 -1.38
C GLN A 46 12.29 6.00 -2.07
N ALA A 47 12.22 6.80 -3.13
CA ALA A 47 13.41 7.37 -3.77
C ALA A 47 14.20 8.30 -2.83
N ARG A 48 13.51 9.10 -2.01
CA ARG A 48 14.15 9.96 -0.99
C ARG A 48 14.70 9.14 0.18
N LEU A 49 14.03 8.06 0.57
CA LEU A 49 14.52 7.12 1.57
C LEU A 49 15.78 6.39 1.11
N LEU A 50 15.82 5.96 -0.16
CA LEU A 50 16.98 5.31 -0.77
C LEU A 50 18.23 6.20 -0.69
N ALA A 51 18.09 7.50 -0.95
CA ALA A 51 19.21 8.45 -0.94
C ALA A 51 19.94 8.53 0.42
N ARG A 52 19.25 8.23 1.51
CA ARG A 52 19.79 8.25 2.89
C ARG A 52 19.94 6.87 3.52
N ALA A 53 19.74 5.80 2.74
CA ALA A 53 19.76 4.43 3.22
C ALA A 53 21.21 3.90 3.42
N PRO A 54 21.46 3.08 4.45
CA PRO A 54 22.71 2.36 4.60
C PRO A 54 22.91 1.37 3.44
N ARG A 55 24.16 1.04 3.12
CA ARG A 55 24.52 0.20 1.97
C ARG A 55 23.74 -1.12 1.89
N VAL A 56 23.50 -1.75 3.05
CA VAL A 56 22.80 -3.04 3.15
C VAL A 56 21.34 -2.98 2.68
N ALA A 57 20.71 -1.81 2.73
CA ALA A 57 19.29 -1.62 2.38
C ALA A 57 19.08 -1.12 0.95
N GLN A 58 20.12 -0.55 0.31
CA GLN A 58 19.98 0.13 -0.98
C GLN A 58 19.42 -0.78 -2.08
N ALA A 59 19.80 -2.05 -2.11
CA ALA A 59 19.32 -2.98 -3.13
C ALA A 59 17.81 -3.24 -3.02
N VAL A 60 17.31 -3.43 -1.80
CA VAL A 60 15.88 -3.65 -1.52
C VAL A 60 15.08 -2.40 -1.91
N LEU A 61 15.51 -1.23 -1.45
CA LEU A 61 14.82 0.03 -1.73
C LEU A 61 14.85 0.41 -3.22
N ALA A 62 15.98 0.19 -3.91
CA ALA A 62 16.05 0.42 -5.35
C ALA A 62 15.16 -0.55 -6.12
N GLY A 63 15.11 -1.82 -5.71
CA GLY A 63 14.20 -2.82 -6.28
C GLY A 63 12.74 -2.41 -6.15
N GLY A 64 12.32 -1.95 -4.96
CA GLY A 64 10.96 -1.47 -4.77
C GLY A 64 10.64 -0.21 -5.59
N CYS A 65 11.57 0.74 -5.77
CA CYS A 65 11.35 1.87 -6.68
C CYS A 65 11.07 1.40 -8.12
N VAL A 66 11.80 0.38 -8.60
CA VAL A 66 11.57 -0.19 -9.94
C VAL A 66 10.21 -0.89 -10.01
N ALA A 67 9.81 -1.61 -8.95
CA ALA A 67 8.50 -2.24 -8.86
C ALA A 67 7.37 -1.21 -8.89
N LEU A 68 7.46 -0.12 -8.12
CA LEU A 68 6.45 0.95 -8.10
C LEU A 68 6.33 1.67 -9.46
N VAL A 69 7.42 1.82 -10.21
CA VAL A 69 7.35 2.35 -11.59
C VAL A 69 6.56 1.40 -12.50
N ALA A 70 6.83 0.10 -12.44
CA ALA A 70 6.10 -0.89 -13.24
C ALA A 70 4.62 -0.99 -12.79
N GLU A 71 4.36 -0.78 -11.51
CA GLU A 71 3.00 -0.74 -10.97
C GLU A 71 2.21 0.48 -11.46
N LEU A 72 2.83 1.66 -11.56
CA LEU A 72 2.21 2.83 -12.18
C LEU A 72 1.83 2.57 -13.64
N ASP A 73 2.71 1.94 -14.43
CA ASP A 73 2.39 1.54 -15.81
C ASP A 73 1.19 0.57 -15.84
N TRP A 74 1.11 -0.35 -14.86
CA TRP A 74 -0.01 -1.28 -14.73
C TRP A 74 -1.32 -0.57 -14.34
N PHE A 75 -1.28 0.41 -13.43
CA PHE A 75 -2.45 1.23 -13.08
C PHE A 75 -3.00 1.98 -14.30
N GLU A 76 -2.13 2.53 -15.15
CA GLU A 76 -2.55 3.21 -16.38
C GLU A 76 -3.31 2.26 -17.33
N ASP A 77 -2.84 1.02 -17.50
CA ASP A 77 -3.52 0.00 -18.30
C ASP A 77 -4.86 -0.42 -17.68
N GLN A 78 -4.91 -0.65 -16.36
CA GLN A 78 -6.17 -0.98 -15.68
C GLN A 78 -7.19 0.15 -15.80
N ALA A 79 -6.77 1.40 -15.63
CA ALA A 79 -7.64 2.55 -15.77
C ALA A 79 -8.17 2.68 -17.21
N ALA A 80 -7.33 2.48 -18.21
CA ALA A 80 -7.74 2.50 -19.61
C ALA A 80 -8.78 1.41 -19.93
N ARG A 81 -8.59 0.18 -19.42
CA ARG A 81 -9.54 -0.94 -19.60
C ARG A 81 -10.89 -0.68 -18.93
N ARG A 82 -10.89 0.00 -17.77
CA ARG A 82 -12.09 0.32 -16.99
C ARG A 82 -12.74 1.65 -17.38
N GLY A 83 -12.10 2.45 -18.23
CA GLY A 83 -12.59 3.77 -18.62
C GLY A 83 -12.50 4.81 -17.50
N ILE A 84 -11.53 4.67 -16.61
CA ILE A 84 -11.30 5.50 -15.43
C ILE A 84 -10.35 6.65 -15.77
N ASP A 85 -10.66 7.85 -15.30
CA ASP A 85 -9.77 9.00 -15.36
C ASP A 85 -8.87 9.05 -14.11
N LEU A 86 -7.56 8.86 -14.29
CA LEU A 86 -6.56 8.94 -13.21
C LEU A 86 -6.16 10.38 -12.85
N THR A 87 -6.68 11.39 -13.56
CA THR A 87 -6.41 12.81 -13.26
C THR A 87 -7.33 13.41 -12.19
N GLN A 88 -8.15 12.58 -11.56
CA GLN A 88 -9.02 12.97 -10.46
C GLN A 88 -8.21 13.50 -9.27
N GLU A 89 -8.80 14.44 -8.55
CA GLU A 89 -8.18 15.03 -7.37
C GLU A 89 -8.03 13.99 -6.24
N PRO A 90 -6.95 14.08 -5.44
CA PRO A 90 -6.78 13.23 -4.28
C PRO A 90 -7.86 13.52 -3.24
N LEU A 91 -8.47 12.45 -2.72
CA LEU A 91 -9.44 12.50 -1.64
C LEU A 91 -8.75 12.71 -0.28
N PRO A 92 -9.50 13.10 0.77
CA PRO A 92 -8.90 13.43 2.07
C PRO A 92 -8.01 12.33 2.67
N ALA A 93 -8.36 11.05 2.52
CA ALA A 93 -7.53 9.95 2.99
C ALA A 93 -6.18 9.88 2.26
N THR A 94 -6.18 10.04 0.94
CA THR A 94 -4.97 10.09 0.08
C THR A 94 -4.08 11.28 0.44
N LEU A 95 -4.68 12.46 0.68
CA LEU A 95 -3.95 13.64 1.14
C LEU A 95 -3.32 13.43 2.52
N ALA A 96 -4.04 12.83 3.46
CA ALA A 96 -3.49 12.48 4.78
C ALA A 96 -2.32 11.51 4.65
N TYR A 97 -2.41 10.53 3.73
CA TYR A 97 -1.32 9.61 3.45
C TYR A 97 -0.08 10.33 2.87
N ARG A 98 -0.29 11.24 1.90
CA ARG A 98 0.80 12.09 1.38
C ARG A 98 1.47 12.90 2.49
N GLU A 99 0.70 13.45 3.41
CA GLU A 99 1.25 14.15 4.58
C GLU A 99 2.05 13.22 5.49
N LEU A 100 1.59 11.99 5.73
CA LEU A 100 2.34 10.98 6.46
C LEU A 100 3.69 10.69 5.79
N LEU A 101 3.70 10.41 4.49
CA LEU A 101 4.93 10.18 3.72
C LEU A 101 5.88 11.39 3.80
N GLY A 102 5.34 12.61 3.73
CA GLY A 102 6.11 13.84 3.91
C GLY A 102 6.71 13.98 5.32
N ARG A 103 5.99 13.59 6.38
CA ARG A 103 6.53 13.55 7.75
C ARG A 103 7.67 12.53 7.87
N LEU A 104 7.54 11.38 7.21
CA LEU A 104 8.54 10.30 7.23
C LEU A 104 9.86 10.69 6.57
N ASP A 105 9.89 11.67 5.67
CA ASP A 105 11.15 12.20 5.12
C ASP A 105 12.07 12.79 6.19
N ALA A 106 11.49 13.35 7.27
CA ALA A 106 12.23 13.97 8.37
C ALA A 106 12.57 13.00 9.52
N THR A 107 12.03 11.78 9.53
CA THR A 107 12.30 10.79 10.59
C THR A 107 13.62 10.06 10.37
N PRO A 108 14.24 9.46 11.41
CA PRO A 108 15.41 8.61 11.22
C PRO A 108 15.14 7.45 10.24
N TYR A 109 16.19 6.99 9.55
CA TYR A 109 16.08 5.91 8.55
C TYR A 109 15.35 4.67 9.09
N GLU A 110 15.68 4.22 10.30
CA GLU A 110 15.05 3.04 10.94
C GLU A 110 13.54 3.18 11.08
N ALA A 111 13.05 4.39 11.42
CA ALA A 111 11.63 4.65 11.53
C ALA A 111 10.96 4.68 10.14
N ALA A 112 11.57 5.36 9.17
CA ALA A 112 11.03 5.47 7.81
C ALA A 112 10.97 4.12 7.08
N VAL A 113 12.00 3.28 7.18
CA VAL A 113 11.98 1.94 6.59
C VAL A 113 10.99 1.02 7.30
N THR A 114 10.79 1.21 8.61
CA THR A 114 9.76 0.47 9.36
C THR A 114 8.36 0.87 8.88
N ALA A 115 8.09 2.16 8.66
CA ALA A 115 6.81 2.60 8.11
C ALA A 115 6.56 2.02 6.71
N LEU A 116 7.58 2.06 5.83
CA LEU A 116 7.51 1.42 4.51
C LEU A 116 7.22 -0.08 4.61
N TRP A 117 7.85 -0.79 5.54
CA TRP A 117 7.55 -2.20 5.75
C TRP A 117 6.11 -2.44 6.23
N VAL A 118 5.57 -1.62 7.13
CA VAL A 118 4.19 -1.75 7.61
C VAL A 118 3.21 -1.58 6.44
N LEU A 119 3.39 -0.52 5.65
CA LEU A 119 2.70 -0.24 4.40
C LEU A 119 2.58 -1.48 3.50
N GLU A 120 3.73 -1.99 3.06
CA GLU A 120 3.81 -3.08 2.10
C GLU A 120 3.27 -4.40 2.70
N ARG A 121 3.50 -4.61 4.01
CA ARG A 121 2.98 -5.77 4.74
C ARG A 121 1.47 -5.73 4.87
N VAL A 122 0.87 -4.57 5.13
CA VAL A 122 -0.60 -4.44 5.16
C VAL A 122 -1.15 -4.83 3.80
N TYR A 123 -0.61 -4.31 2.70
CA TYR A 123 -1.05 -4.64 1.35
C TYR A 123 -0.94 -6.14 1.05
N LEU A 124 0.21 -6.76 1.33
CA LEU A 124 0.40 -8.20 1.14
C LEU A 124 -0.65 -9.02 1.90
N LEU A 125 -0.85 -8.72 3.19
CA LEU A 125 -1.79 -9.46 4.03
C LEU A 125 -3.25 -9.20 3.64
N ALA A 126 -3.57 -7.95 3.29
CA ALA A 126 -4.88 -7.50 2.84
C ALA A 126 -5.32 -8.27 1.60
N TRP A 127 -4.52 -8.21 0.53
CA TRP A 127 -4.83 -8.86 -0.74
C TRP A 127 -4.74 -10.38 -0.66
N THR A 128 -3.82 -10.93 0.14
CA THR A 128 -3.82 -12.38 0.44
C THR A 128 -5.10 -12.82 1.16
N SER A 129 -5.65 -11.98 2.05
CA SER A 129 -6.92 -12.30 2.73
C SER A 129 -8.14 -12.25 1.80
N ALA A 130 -8.03 -11.49 0.71
CA ALA A 130 -9.06 -11.37 -0.31
C ALA A 130 -9.02 -12.51 -1.35
N ALA A 131 -8.03 -13.40 -1.29
CA ALA A 131 -7.87 -14.50 -2.24
C ALA A 131 -9.06 -15.47 -2.20
N SER A 132 -9.67 -15.68 -3.36
CA SER A 132 -10.81 -16.58 -3.58
C SER A 132 -10.95 -16.90 -5.06
N ASP A 133 -11.07 -18.19 -5.40
CA ASP A 133 -11.30 -18.65 -6.78
C ASP A 133 -12.62 -18.12 -7.38
N ALA A 134 -13.53 -17.64 -6.52
CA ALA A 134 -14.81 -17.07 -6.93
C ALA A 134 -14.77 -15.56 -7.14
N SER A 135 -13.67 -14.88 -6.76
CA SER A 135 -13.57 -13.43 -6.90
C SER A 135 -13.35 -13.04 -8.37
N PRO A 136 -14.13 -12.09 -8.92
CA PRO A 136 -13.87 -11.57 -10.26
C PRO A 136 -12.64 -10.65 -10.32
N PHE A 137 -12.01 -10.34 -9.18
CA PHE A 137 -10.85 -9.45 -9.06
C PHE A 137 -9.51 -10.21 -8.96
N GLY A 138 -9.45 -11.44 -9.48
CA GLY A 138 -8.28 -12.32 -9.39
C GLY A 138 -6.97 -11.64 -9.84
N GLU A 139 -6.98 -10.87 -10.93
CA GLU A 139 -5.79 -10.14 -11.40
C GLU A 139 -5.22 -9.16 -10.35
N PHE A 140 -6.09 -8.43 -9.65
CA PHE A 140 -5.69 -7.48 -8.60
C PHE A 140 -5.19 -8.21 -7.36
N ILE A 141 -5.89 -9.29 -6.98
CA ILE A 141 -5.48 -10.14 -5.86
C ILE A 141 -4.09 -10.73 -6.12
N GLU A 142 -3.87 -11.31 -7.30
CA GLU A 142 -2.61 -11.94 -7.68
C GLU A 142 -1.45 -10.95 -7.70
N HIS A 143 -1.67 -9.71 -8.15
CA HIS A 143 -0.64 -8.67 -8.21
C HIS A 143 0.00 -8.39 -6.84
N TRP A 144 -0.80 -8.20 -5.79
CA TRP A 144 -0.31 -7.95 -4.42
C TRP A 144 -0.24 -9.19 -3.51
N SER A 145 -0.55 -10.38 -4.01
CA SER A 145 -0.29 -11.65 -3.30
C SER A 145 0.80 -12.49 -3.97
N ALA A 146 1.42 -11.98 -5.03
CA ALA A 146 2.45 -12.67 -5.78
C ALA A 146 3.69 -12.98 -4.90
N PRO A 147 4.36 -14.12 -5.13
CA PRO A 147 5.56 -14.48 -4.38
C PRO A 147 6.67 -13.41 -4.42
N ALA A 148 6.84 -12.73 -5.56
CA ALA A 148 7.84 -11.68 -5.69
C ALA A 148 7.58 -10.47 -4.76
N PHE A 149 6.30 -10.13 -4.53
CA PHE A 149 5.94 -9.08 -3.59
C PHE A 149 6.14 -9.54 -2.14
N ALA A 150 5.79 -10.79 -1.83
CA ALA A 150 6.06 -11.38 -0.52
C ALA A 150 7.56 -11.39 -0.18
N ASP A 151 8.41 -11.79 -1.13
CA ASP A 151 9.88 -11.78 -0.97
C ASP A 151 10.41 -10.34 -0.71
N TYR A 152 9.83 -9.34 -1.38
CA TYR A 152 10.18 -7.93 -1.15
C TYR A 152 9.77 -7.45 0.25
N VAL A 153 8.55 -7.79 0.70
CA VAL A 153 8.06 -7.47 2.05
C VAL A 153 8.92 -8.14 3.12
N ASP A 154 9.33 -9.39 2.91
CA ASP A 154 10.23 -10.10 3.83
C ASP A 154 11.62 -9.45 3.87
N ALA A 155 12.15 -9.02 2.72
CA ALA A 155 13.42 -8.31 2.64
C ALA A 155 13.37 -6.95 3.37
N LEU A 156 12.27 -6.21 3.27
CA LEU A 156 12.03 -5.01 4.08
C LEU A 156 11.91 -5.34 5.57
N GLY A 157 11.30 -6.47 5.92
CA GLY A 157 11.14 -6.94 7.30
C GLY A 157 12.47 -7.20 8.02
N VAL A 158 13.50 -7.62 7.29
CA VAL A 158 14.87 -7.76 7.82
C VAL A 158 15.47 -6.40 8.20
N LEU A 159 15.02 -5.30 7.58
CA LEU A 159 15.51 -3.94 7.81
C LEU A 159 14.69 -3.17 8.85
N ALA A 160 13.42 -3.53 9.02
CA ALA A 160 12.47 -2.87 9.91
C ALA A 160 12.71 -3.21 11.40
N VAL A 161 12.34 -2.28 12.28
CA VAL A 161 12.40 -2.45 13.74
C VAL A 161 11.07 -2.07 14.40
N PRO A 162 9.97 -2.78 14.06
CA PRO A 162 8.61 -2.38 14.45
C PRO A 162 8.39 -2.28 15.96
N ASP A 163 8.98 -3.16 16.75
CA ASP A 163 8.86 -3.18 18.22
C ASP A 163 9.40 -1.91 18.91
N ARG A 164 10.13 -1.05 18.17
CA ARG A 164 10.66 0.23 18.66
C ARG A 164 9.81 1.42 18.24
N HIS A 165 8.72 1.18 17.51
CA HIS A 165 7.97 2.19 16.77
C HIS A 165 6.44 1.99 16.83
N ASP A 166 5.90 1.43 17.92
CA ASP A 166 4.46 1.14 18.09
C ASP A 166 3.52 2.28 17.68
N GLU A 167 3.81 3.53 18.09
CA GLU A 167 2.98 4.69 17.74
C GLU A 167 3.00 4.97 16.23
N LEU A 168 4.15 4.82 15.58
CA LEU A 168 4.27 4.98 14.14
C LEU A 168 3.56 3.84 13.39
N VAL A 169 3.70 2.60 13.87
CA VAL A 169 2.97 1.45 13.31
C VAL A 169 1.47 1.69 13.42
N ALA A 170 0.98 2.17 14.57
CA ALA A 170 -0.42 2.52 14.75
C ALA A 170 -0.88 3.64 13.80
N ASP A 171 -0.05 4.69 13.60
CA ASP A 171 -0.35 5.80 12.69
C ASP A 171 -0.51 5.29 11.25
N VAL A 172 0.44 4.48 10.75
CA VAL A 172 0.35 3.87 9.41
C VAL A 172 -0.91 3.02 9.28
N LEU A 173 -1.19 2.14 10.24
CA LEU A 173 -2.39 1.27 10.19
C LEU A 173 -3.70 2.07 10.22
N ALA A 174 -3.74 3.19 10.93
CA ALA A 174 -4.92 4.06 10.92
C ALA A 174 -5.14 4.72 9.56
N HIS A 175 -4.05 5.10 8.86
CA HIS A 175 -4.13 5.63 7.50
C HIS A 175 -4.59 4.56 6.50
N GLU A 176 -4.12 3.32 6.62
CA GLU A 176 -4.58 2.18 5.83
C GLU A 176 -6.09 1.94 5.98
N VAL A 177 -6.58 1.89 7.23
CA VAL A 177 -8.03 1.73 7.49
C VAL A 177 -8.83 2.87 6.88
N ALA A 178 -8.40 4.13 7.08
CA ALA A 178 -9.07 5.28 6.51
C ALA A 178 -9.07 5.29 4.97
N PHE A 179 -8.03 4.71 4.35
CA PHE A 179 -7.94 4.54 2.91
C PHE A 179 -8.98 3.56 2.39
N TRP A 180 -9.15 2.42 3.07
CA TRP A 180 -10.21 1.46 2.74
C TRP A 180 -11.62 2.02 2.99
N ASP A 181 -11.82 2.78 4.06
CA ASP A 181 -13.10 3.45 4.36
C ASP A 181 -13.48 4.45 3.25
N MET A 182 -12.50 5.21 2.75
CA MET A 182 -12.71 6.17 1.66
C MET A 182 -13.27 5.49 0.40
N ALA A 183 -12.82 4.26 0.10
CA ALA A 183 -13.32 3.50 -1.03
C ALA A 183 -14.81 3.15 -0.93
N LEU A 184 -15.32 2.95 0.29
CA LEU A 184 -16.70 2.54 0.55
C LEU A 184 -17.69 3.69 0.78
N ALA A 185 -17.21 4.94 0.79
CA ALA A 185 -17.98 6.14 1.11
C ALA A 185 -19.07 6.56 0.10
#